data_AF-A0A6M5Y9U2-F1
#
_entry.id   AF-A0A6M5Y9U2-F1
#
_cell.length_a   1.000
_cell.length_b   1.000
_cell.length_c   1.000
_cell.angle_alpha   90.00
_cell.angle_beta   90.00
_cell.angle_gamma   90.00
#
_symmetry.space_group_name_H-M   'P 1'
#
loop_
_entity.id
_entity.type
_entity.pdbx_description
1 polymer ?
#
loop_
_entity_poly.entity_id
_entity_poly.type
_entity_poly.pdbx_seq_one_letter_code
_entity_poly.pdbx_strand_id
1 'polypeptide(L)' 'MEANTLVVVTGYGSISPKPWKRAYLNISEEKAHQRFLAQHPGVRDVSVKSLLFKDELVIRANGDIALV' A
#
# COMPACT_ATOMS: atom_id res chain seq x y z
N MET A 1 -22.80 -7.87 1.73
CA MET A 1 -21.70 -7.61 0.77
C MET A 1 -20.58 -6.97 1.57
N GLU A 2 -19.51 -7.71 1.82
CA GLU A 2 -18.39 -7.21 2.63
C GLU A 2 -17.52 -6.31 1.76
N ALA A 3 -17.33 -5.06 2.19
CA ALA A 3 -16.42 -4.15 1.51
C ALA A 3 -14.99 -4.48 1.96
N ASN A 4 -14.17 -4.97 1.04
CA ASN A 4 -12.77 -5.22 1.30
C ASN A 4 -11.99 -3.91 1.09
N THR A 5 -10.97 -3.71 1.93
CA THR A 5 -10.12 -2.50 1.84
C THR A 5 -8.69 -2.92 1.58
N LEU A 6 -8.15 -2.47 0.44
CA LEU A 6 -6.73 -2.59 0.12
C LEU A 6 -6.03 -1.29 0.52
N VAL A 7 -5.05 -1.38 1.40
CA VAL A 7 -4.19 -0.26 1.76
C VAL A 7 -2.82 -0.44 1.11
N VAL A 8 -2.49 0.44 0.18
CA VAL A 8 -1.20 0.48 -0.50
C VAL A 8 -0.34 1.54 0.17
N VAL A 9 0.82 1.13 0.69
CA VAL A 9 1.82 2.00 1.27
C VAL A 9 3.04 2.04 0.36
N THR A 10 3.42 3.24 -0.06
CA THR A 10 4.62 3.49 -0.87
C THR A 10 5.57 4.37 -0.06
N GLY A 11 6.85 4.02 -0.05
CA GLY A 11 7.87 4.71 0.72
C GLY A 11 9.10 5.01 -0.14
N TYR A 12 9.71 6.19 0.07
CA TYR A 12 10.99 6.56 -0.51
C TYR A 12 12.04 6.79 0.57
N GLY A 13 13.25 6.35 0.28
CA GLY A 13 14.40 6.47 1.17
C GLY A 13 15.30 7.58 0.72
N SER A 14 15.99 8.19 1.68
CA SER A 14 16.93 9.28 1.39
C SER A 14 18.13 8.84 0.53
N ILE A 15 18.50 7.55 0.58
CA ILE A 15 19.75 7.03 0.01
C ILE A 15 19.51 6.26 -1.30
N SER A 16 18.29 5.77 -1.54
CA SER A 16 17.98 4.99 -2.73
C SER A 16 16.70 5.47 -3.39
N PRO A 17 16.74 5.82 -4.69
CA PRO A 17 15.57 6.26 -5.44
C PRO A 17 14.58 5.12 -5.73
N LYS A 18 14.81 3.92 -5.17
CA LYS A 18 13.95 2.77 -5.37
C LYS A 18 12.74 2.86 -4.43
N PRO A 19 11.51 3.02 -4.94
CA PRO A 19 10.33 3.02 -4.10
C PRO A 19 10.14 1.65 -3.45
N TRP A 20 9.93 1.64 -2.14
CA TRP A 20 9.39 0.47 -1.44
C TRP A 20 7.88 0.54 -1.50
N LYS A 21 7.24 -0.49 -2.07
CA LYS A 21 5.78 -0.55 -2.19
C LYS A 21 5.30 -1.82 -1.52
N ARG A 22 4.28 -1.69 -0.67
CA ARG A 22 3.56 -2.81 -0.07
C ARG A 22 2.07 -2.56 -0.08
N ALA A 23 1.31 -3.64 -0.20
CA ALA A 23 -0.13 -3.62 -0.06
C ALA A 23 -0.55 -4.49 1.12
N TYR A 24 -1.57 -4.06 1.83
CA TYR A 24 -2.16 -4.76 2.95
C TYR A 24 -3.66 -4.86 2.75
N LEU A 25 -4.23 -6.03 3.05
CA LEU A 25 -5.65 -6.29 2.86
C LEU A 25 -6.38 -6.27 4.21
N ASN A 26 -7.55 -5.64 4.26
CA ASN A 26 -8.47 -5.62 5.39
C ASN A 26 -7.84 -5.17 6.72
N ILE A 27 -6.93 -4.20 6.63
CA ILE A 27 -6.37 -3.52 7.81
C ILE A 27 -6.51 -2.01 7.67
N SER A 28 -6.56 -1.31 8.81
CA SER A 28 -6.60 0.14 8.86
C SER A 28 -5.31 0.77 8.31
N GLU A 29 -5.44 1.97 7.73
CA GLU A 29 -4.31 2.72 7.16
C GLU A 29 -3.18 2.94 8.18
N GLU A 30 -3.53 3.24 9.43
CA GLU A 30 -2.57 3.45 10.50
C GLU A 30 -1.77 2.19 10.84
N LYS A 31 -2.42 1.02 10.89
CA LYS A 31 -1.74 -0.28 11.10
C LYS A 31 -0.86 -0.64 9.91
N ALA A 32 -1.32 -0.37 8.69
CA ALA A 32 -0.53 -0.59 7.48
C ALA A 32 0.73 0.28 7.48
N HIS A 33 0.58 1.55 7.85
CA HIS A 33 1.68 2.50 7.95
C HIS A 33 2.72 2.09 9.00
N GLN A 34 2.28 1.75 10.22
CA GLN A 34 3.19 1.28 11.27
C GLN A 34 3.93 0.01 10.87
N ARG A 35 3.23 -0.98 10.27
CA ARG A 35 3.86 -2.21 9.76
C ARG A 35 4.86 -1.94 8.64
N PHE A 36 4.61 -0.93 7.81
CA PHE A 36 5.50 -0.55 6.74
C PHE A 36 6.79 0.08 7.28
N LEU A 37 6.66 1.03 8.20
CA LEU A 37 7.80 1.67 8.86
C LEU A 37 8.64 0.67 9.68
N ALA A 38 8.00 -0.26 10.39
CA ALA A 38 8.70 -1.30 11.14
C ALA A 38 9.57 -2.21 10.24
N GLN A 39 9.13 -2.43 9.00
CA GLN A 39 9.87 -3.24 8.03
C GLN A 39 10.89 -2.43 7.23
N HIS A 40 10.72 -1.12 7.17
CA HIS A 40 11.55 -0.20 6.41
C HIS A 40 11.92 1.03 7.25
N PRO A 41 12.80 0.88 8.27
CA PRO A 41 13.16 1.96 9.20
C PRO A 41 13.92 3.13 8.56
N GLY A 42 14.34 3.00 7.30
CA GLY A 42 15.03 4.05 6.53
C GLY A 42 14.15 4.85 5.57
N VAL A 43 12.83 4.59 5.55
CA VAL A 43 11.89 5.37 4.74
C VAL A 43 11.60 6.70 5.43
N ARG A 44 11.64 7.79 4.67
CA ARG A 44 11.23 9.12 5.15
C ARG A 44 9.92 9.59 4.55
N ASP A 45 9.76 9.40 3.24
CA ASP A 45 8.57 9.87 2.53
C ASP A 45 7.63 8.69 2.35
N VAL A 46 6.53 8.65 3.10
CA VAL A 46 5.53 7.58 3.03
C VAL A 46 4.23 8.15 2.49
N SER A 47 3.68 7.50 1.47
CA SER A 47 2.36 7.75 0.92
C SER A 47 1.48 6.53 1.12
N VAL A 48 0.30 6.74 1.70
CA VAL A 48 -0.70 5.69 1.95
C VAL A 48 -1.92 5.98 1.07
N LYS A 49 -2.41 4.94 0.38
CA LYS A 49 -3.65 4.98 -0.39
C LYS A 49 -4.54 3.81 -0.01
N SER A 50 -5.75 4.10 0.43
CA SER A 50 -6.81 3.13 0.66
C SER A 50 -7.72 3.01 -0.56
N LEU A 51 -8.06 1.79 -0.91
CA LEU A 51 -8.95 1.44 -2.01
C LEU A 51 -10.01 0.47 -1.48
N LEU A 52 -11.27 0.87 -1.57
CA LEU A 52 -12.39 -0.01 -1.26
C LEU A 52 -12.81 -0.75 -2.53
N PHE A 53 -12.96 -2.07 -2.41
CA PHE A 53 -13.44 -2.91 -3.50
C PHE A 53 -14.41 -3.96 -2.96
N LYS A 54 -15.30 -4.46 -3.83
CA LYS A 54 -16.37 -5.38 -3.42
C LYS A 54 -16.05 -6.84 -3.73
N ASP A 55 -15.50 -7.12 -4.90
CA ASP A 55 -15.36 -8.49 -5.41
C ASP A 55 -13.93 -8.77 -5.85
N GLU A 56 -13.49 -8.16 -6.96
CA GLU A 56 -12.16 -8.38 -7.51
C GLU A 56 -11.41 -7.06 -7.73
N LEU A 57 -10.10 -7.09 -7.50
CA LEU A 57 -9.19 -5.99 -7.76
C LEU A 57 -7.94 -6.54 -8.43
N VAL A 58 -7.59 -5.99 -9.59
CA VAL A 58 -6.43 -6.42 -10.38
C VAL A 58 -5.33 -5.38 -10.27
N ILE A 59 -4.17 -5.81 -9.76
CA ILE A 59 -2.94 -5.02 -9.74
C ILE A 59 -2.09 -5.44 -10.94
N ARG A 60 -2.01 -4.57 -11.94
CA ARG A 60 -1.22 -4.83 -13.16
C ARG A 60 0.27 -4.66 -12.89
N ALA A 61 1.11 -5.25 -13.74
CA ALA A 61 2.57 -5.24 -13.58
C ALA A 61 3.20 -3.83 -13.61
N ASN A 62 2.52 -2.86 -14.23
CA ASN A 62 2.89 -1.44 -14.21
C ASN A 62 2.45 -0.72 -12.91
N GLY A 63 1.82 -1.42 -11.98
CA GLY A 63 1.31 -0.86 -10.72
C GLY A 63 -0.03 -0.14 -10.85
N ASP A 64 -0.68 -0.24 -12.02
CA ASP A 64 -2.04 0.24 -12.26
C ASP A 64 -3.05 -0.64 -11.52
N ILE A 65 -4.06 -0.02 -10.92
CA ILE A 65 -5.07 -0.69 -10.11
C ILE A 65 -6.39 -0.57 -10.85
N ALA A 66 -6.87 -1.68 -11.38
CA ALA A 66 -8.15 -1.78 -12.05
C ALA A 66 -9.16 -2.48 -11.14
N LEU A 67 -10.33 -1.87 -10.98
CA LEU A 67 -11.51 -2.52 -10.44
C LEU A 67 -12.16 -3.30 -11.57
N VAL A 68 -12.51 -4.57 -11.32
CA VAL A 68 -13.20 -5.44 -12.28
C VAL A 68 -14.68 -5.51 -11.90
#